data_AF-A0A354ZHB6-F1
#
_entry.id   AF-A0A354ZHB6-F1
#
_cell.length_a   1.000
_cell.length_b   1.000
_cell.length_c   1.000
_cell.angle_alpha   90.00
_cell.angle_beta   90.00
_cell.angle_gamma   90.00
#
_symmetry.space_group_name_H-M   'P 1'
#
loop_
_entity.id
_entity.type
_entity.pdbx_description
1 polymer ?
#
loop_
_entity_poly.entity_id
_entity_poly.type
_entity_poly.pdbx_seq_one_letter_code
_entity_poly.pdbx_strand_id
1 'polypeptide(L)'
;MIYGKRIVLREFRREDVGPIQRWVGNEEITKYLGFVMFPESLEETTAFVERQLTKKGAPNEGVFVIALRDDPGMEYIGSVGFHGISWRDRHSELGIVIGREDLLGKGLGAEAIQLALGFAFDFL
;
A
#
# COMPACT_ATOMS: atom_id res chain seq x y z
N MET A 1 -6.00 -7.75 9.70
CA MET A 1 -6.52 -6.41 9.37
C MET A 1 -6.34 -5.49 10.55
N ILE A 2 -6.06 -4.21 10.32
CA ILE A 2 -5.92 -3.18 11.35
C ILE A 2 -6.98 -2.11 11.07
N TYR A 3 -7.85 -1.85 12.04
CA TYR A 3 -8.99 -0.96 11.86
C TYR A 3 -8.66 0.46 12.34
N GLY A 4 -8.84 1.42 11.44
CA GLY A 4 -8.85 2.85 11.75
C GLY A 4 -10.24 3.38 12.03
N LYS A 5 -10.35 4.71 12.06
CA LYS A 5 -11.63 5.42 12.15
C LYS A 5 -12.38 5.36 10.81
N ARG A 6 -11.68 5.60 9.70
CA ARG A 6 -12.25 5.71 8.34
C ARG A 6 -11.69 4.69 7.36
N ILE A 7 -10.54 4.09 7.67
CA ILE A 7 -9.88 3.12 6.81
C ILE A 7 -9.64 1.79 7.53
N VAL A 8 -9.28 0.78 6.74
CA VAL A 8 -8.75 -0.51 7.19
C VAL A 8 -7.45 -0.78 6.45
N LEU A 9 -6.44 -1.26 7.18
CA LEU A 9 -5.26 -1.88 6.60
C LEU A 9 -5.50 -3.38 6.48
N ARG A 10 -5.44 -3.92 5.26
CA ARG A 10 -5.67 -5.34 4.96
C ARG A 10 -4.54 -5.92 4.09
N GLU A 11 -4.57 -7.24 3.96
CA GLU A 11 -3.77 -7.98 2.99
C GLU A 11 -4.15 -7.65 1.54
N PHE A 12 -3.23 -7.92 0.61
CA PHE A 12 -3.53 -7.88 -0.83
C PHE A 12 -4.52 -8.99 -1.21
N ARG A 13 -5.27 -8.73 -2.28
CA ARG A 13 -6.18 -9.67 -2.95
C ARG A 13 -5.91 -9.66 -4.45
N ARG A 14 -6.28 -10.72 -5.16
CA ARG A 14 -6.09 -10.79 -6.62
C ARG A 14 -6.87 -9.69 -7.35
N GLU A 15 -8.01 -9.31 -6.81
CA GLU A 15 -8.87 -8.26 -7.35
C GLU A 15 -8.23 -6.87 -7.30
N ASP A 16 -7.15 -6.68 -6.51
CA ASP A 16 -6.44 -5.41 -6.40
C ASP A 16 -5.62 -5.06 -7.67
N VAL A 17 -5.37 -6.02 -8.56
CA VAL A 17 -4.66 -5.80 -9.84
C VAL A 17 -5.30 -4.69 -10.66
N GLY A 18 -6.63 -4.72 -10.81
CA GLY A 18 -7.36 -3.73 -11.61
C GLY A 18 -7.22 -2.31 -11.05
N PRO A 19 -7.57 -2.07 -9.77
CA PRO A 19 -7.33 -0.79 -9.11
C PRO A 19 -5.89 -0.30 -9.18
N ILE A 20 -4.91 -1.18 -9.01
CA ILE A 20 -3.50 -0.80 -9.10
C ILE A 20 -3.14 -0.35 -10.53
N GLN A 21 -3.53 -1.13 -11.54
CA GLN A 21 -3.29 -0.81 -12.94
C GLN A 21 -3.83 0.58 -13.33
N ARG A 22 -4.93 1.04 -12.70
CA ARG A 22 -5.50 2.36 -12.98
C ARG A 22 -4.63 3.52 -12.52
N TRP A 23 -3.85 3.37 -11.45
CA TRP A 23 -3.05 4.47 -10.90
C TRP A 23 -1.58 4.41 -11.26
N VAL A 24 -1.02 3.24 -11.58
CA VAL A 24 0.42 3.09 -11.90
C VAL A 24 0.85 3.89 -13.15
N GLY A 25 -0.08 4.16 -14.07
CA GLY A 25 0.14 5.03 -15.23
C GLY A 25 -0.36 6.46 -15.05
N ASN A 26 -0.86 6.82 -13.86
CA ASN A 26 -1.46 8.13 -13.62
C ASN A 26 -0.44 9.12 -13.03
N GLU A 27 0.01 10.07 -13.85
CA GLU A 27 1.01 11.07 -13.48
C GLU A 27 0.59 11.92 -12.26
N GLU A 28 -0.70 12.22 -12.09
CA GLU A 28 -1.17 13.01 -10.95
C GLU A 28 -0.95 12.31 -9.61
N ILE A 29 -0.88 10.97 -9.64
CA ILE A 29 -0.58 10.13 -8.48
C ILE A 29 0.92 9.85 -8.41
N THR A 30 1.55 9.43 -9.51
CA THR A 30 2.92 8.90 -9.50
C THR A 30 3.99 9.98 -9.35
N LYS A 31 3.70 11.24 -9.69
CA LYS A 31 4.67 12.35 -9.54
C LYS A 31 5.14 12.63 -8.12
N TYR A 32 4.44 12.11 -7.11
CA TYR A 32 4.79 12.26 -5.70
C TYR A 32 5.48 11.04 -5.09
N LEU A 33 5.65 9.96 -5.86
CA LEU A 33 6.33 8.76 -5.38
C LEU A 33 7.84 9.01 -5.26
N GLY A 34 8.47 8.31 -4.31
CA GLY A 34 9.92 8.40 -4.09
C GLY A 34 10.77 7.78 -5.21
N PHE A 35 10.15 7.27 -6.27
CA PHE A 35 10.79 6.63 -7.40
C PHE A 35 10.03 6.92 -8.69
N VAL A 36 10.73 6.84 -9.82
CA VAL A 36 10.14 7.03 -11.14
C VAL A 36 9.36 5.77 -11.53
N MET A 37 8.08 5.94 -11.82
CA MET A 37 7.25 4.91 -12.43
C MET A 37 7.46 4.91 -13.94
N PHE A 38 7.93 3.80 -14.49
CA PHE A 38 7.82 3.53 -15.91
C PHE A 38 6.40 3.03 -16.23
N PRO A 39 5.92 3.13 -17.48
CA PRO A 39 4.67 2.49 -17.87
C PRO A 39 4.71 0.99 -17.53
N GLU A 40 3.85 0.55 -16.62
CA GLU A 40 3.72 -0.85 -16.22
C GLU A 40 2.64 -1.56 -17.04
N SER A 41 2.98 -2.71 -17.60
CA SER A 41 2.03 -3.64 -18.21
C SER A 41 1.11 -4.28 -17.18
N LEU A 42 -0.03 -4.79 -17.64
CA LEU A 42 -0.95 -5.52 -16.77
C LEU A 42 -0.29 -6.78 -16.19
N GLU A 43 0.59 -7.43 -16.95
CA GLU A 43 1.36 -8.59 -16.54
C GLU A 43 2.32 -8.26 -15.39
N GLU A 44 3.00 -7.10 -15.45
CA GLU A 44 3.88 -6.62 -14.38
C GLU A 44 3.10 -6.32 -13.09
N THR A 45 1.97 -5.62 -13.20
CA THR A 45 1.08 -5.35 -12.06
C THR A 45 0.54 -6.65 -11.46
N THR A 46 0.14 -7.60 -12.30
CA THR A 46 -0.32 -8.92 -11.85
C THR A 46 0.77 -9.67 -11.11
N ALA A 47 1.99 -9.67 -11.66
CA ALA A 47 3.15 -10.29 -11.01
C ALA A 47 3.51 -9.59 -9.69
N PHE A 48 3.36 -8.26 -9.59
CA PHE A 48 3.52 -7.53 -8.35
C PHE A 48 2.53 -7.99 -7.27
N VAL A 49 1.24 -8.05 -7.61
CA VAL A 49 0.19 -8.50 -6.66
C VAL A 49 0.42 -9.95 -6.22
N GLU A 50 0.77 -10.86 -7.12
CA GLU A 50 1.06 -12.25 -6.77
C GLU A 50 2.30 -12.40 -5.86
N ARG A 51 3.31 -11.54 -6.01
CA ARG A 51 4.44 -11.48 -5.05
C ARG A 51 3.96 -11.04 -3.66
N GLN A 52 3.08 -10.04 -3.58
CA GLN A 52 2.54 -9.57 -2.30
C GLN A 52 1.63 -10.60 -1.62
N LEU A 53 0.85 -11.36 -2.40
CA LEU A 53 -0.02 -12.44 -1.91
C LEU A 53 0.77 -13.59 -1.28
N THR A 54 1.90 -13.96 -1.88
CA THR A 54 2.71 -15.09 -1.44
C THR A 54 3.79 -14.71 -0.43
N LYS A 55 4.10 -13.41 -0.30
CA LYS A 55 5.23 -12.86 0.47
C LYS A 55 6.56 -13.55 0.15
N LYS A 56 6.67 -14.14 -1.04
CA LYS A 56 7.78 -15.02 -1.39
C LYS A 56 9.04 -14.18 -1.61
N GLY A 57 10.06 -14.42 -0.79
CA GLY A 57 11.38 -13.80 -0.95
C GLY A 57 11.54 -12.38 -0.39
N ALA A 58 10.57 -11.88 0.39
CA ALA A 58 10.61 -10.53 0.95
C ALA A 58 10.56 -10.54 2.49
N PRO A 59 11.57 -11.12 3.19
CA PRO A 59 11.60 -11.13 4.66
C PRO A 59 11.78 -9.74 5.28
N ASN A 60 12.18 -8.76 4.48
CA ASN A 60 12.51 -7.40 4.93
C ASN A 60 11.53 -6.36 4.36
N GLU A 61 10.35 -6.78 3.93
CA GLU A 61 9.29 -5.89 3.45
C GLU A 61 7.94 -6.31 4.00
N GLY A 62 7.02 -5.35 4.11
CA GLY A 62 5.64 -5.63 4.48
C GLY A 62 4.73 -4.50 4.02
N VAL A 63 3.77 -4.81 3.15
CA VAL A 63 2.85 -3.82 2.59
C VAL A 63 1.41 -4.19 2.94
N PHE A 64 0.66 -3.19 3.37
CA PHE A 64 -0.78 -3.26 3.59
C PHE A 64 -1.50 -2.54 2.46
N VAL A 65 -2.64 -3.09 2.05
CA VAL A 65 -3.63 -2.35 1.26
C VAL A 65 -4.45 -1.48 2.20
N ILE A 66 -4.68 -0.25 1.77
CA ILE A 66 -5.62 0.69 2.40
C ILE A 66 -6.97 0.49 1.70
N ALA A 67 -8.02 0.32 2.50
CA ALA A 67 -9.41 0.27 2.06
C ALA A 67 -10.28 1.20 2.93
N LEU A 68 -11.43 1.63 2.44
CA LEU A 68 -12.40 2.37 3.25
C LEU A 68 -13.10 1.42 4.23
N ARG A 69 -13.29 1.86 5.46
CA ARG A 69 -13.89 1.04 6.53
C ARG A 69 -15.35 0.69 6.26
N ASP A 70 -16.09 1.63 5.70
CA ASP A 70 -17.52 1.49 5.43
C ASP A 70 -17.81 0.89 4.04
N ASP A 71 -16.77 0.58 3.26
CA ASP A 71 -16.91 -0.12 1.98
C ASP A 71 -16.98 -1.64 2.23
N PRO A 72 -18.13 -2.29 1.96
CA PRO A 72 -18.26 -3.74 2.14
C PRO A 72 -17.34 -4.55 1.22
N GLY A 73 -16.96 -4.00 0.06
CA GLY A 73 -16.00 -4.65 -0.86
C GLY A 73 -14.55 -4.53 -0.38
N MET A 74 -14.27 -3.55 0.47
CA MET A 74 -12.92 -3.13 0.87
C MET A 74 -12.02 -2.97 -0.36
N GLU A 75 -12.49 -2.24 -1.38
CA GLU A 75 -11.75 -1.99 -2.61
C GLU A 75 -10.40 -1.36 -2.28
N TYR A 76 -9.37 -1.69 -3.05
CA TYR A 76 -8.08 -1.04 -2.98
C TYR A 76 -8.23 0.46 -3.24
N ILE A 77 -7.82 1.29 -2.27
CA ILE A 77 -7.71 2.75 -2.45
C ILE A 77 -6.26 3.23 -2.45
N GLY A 78 -5.33 2.38 -2.04
CA GLY A 78 -3.91 2.72 -1.87
C GLY A 78 -3.18 1.63 -1.10
N SER A 79 -1.92 1.88 -0.79
CA SER A 79 -1.11 0.97 0.04
C SER A 79 -0.14 1.75 0.90
N VAL A 80 0.17 1.19 2.08
CA VAL A 80 1.21 1.68 2.99
C VAL A 80 2.06 0.50 3.42
N GLY A 81 3.38 0.67 3.48
CA GLY A 81 4.26 -0.44 3.78
C GLY A 81 5.63 -0.01 4.24
N PHE A 82 6.39 -1.01 4.67
CA PHE A 82 7.77 -0.89 5.12
C PHE A 82 8.68 -1.60 4.12
N HIS A 83 9.75 -0.91 3.75
CA HIS A 83 10.75 -1.37 2.80
C HIS A 83 12.14 -1.39 3.48
N GLY A 84 12.97 -2.36 3.10
CA GLY A 84 14.35 -2.44 3.59
C GLY A 84 14.46 -2.59 5.11
N ILE A 85 13.59 -3.39 5.74
CA ILE A 85 13.58 -3.59 7.19
C ILE A 85 14.94 -4.19 7.63
N SER A 86 15.71 -3.41 8.39
CA SER A 86 16.88 -3.88 9.13
C SER A 86 16.43 -4.31 10.52
N TRP A 87 16.26 -5.63 10.70
CA TRP A 87 15.88 -6.21 11.99
C TRP A 87 16.91 -5.95 13.10
N ARG A 88 18.20 -5.87 12.72
CA ARG A 88 19.29 -5.56 13.65
C ARG A 88 19.25 -4.10 14.10
N ASP A 89 19.08 -3.18 13.15
CA ASP A 89 19.16 -1.74 13.43
C ASP A 89 17.79 -1.14 13.77
N ARG A 90 16.72 -1.94 13.73
CA ARG A 90 15.32 -1.55 13.99
C ARG A 90 14.91 -0.35 13.14
N HIS A 91 15.27 -0.40 11.86
CA HIS A 91 15.10 0.68 10.90
C HIS A 91 14.42 0.16 9.63
N SER A 92 13.53 0.97 9.05
CA SER A 92 12.88 0.69 7.77
C SER A 92 12.42 1.99 7.11
N GLU A 93 12.30 2.00 5.80
CA GLU A 93 11.65 3.09 5.08
C GLU A 93 10.14 2.84 5.00
N LEU A 94 9.32 3.87 5.24
CA LEU A 94 7.87 3.80 5.05
C LEU A 94 7.50 4.38 3.68
N GLY A 95 6.85 3.56 2.86
CA GLY A 95 6.24 3.97 1.60
C GLY A 95 4.72 4.06 1.72
N ILE A 96 4.11 5.03 1.03
CA ILE A 96 2.65 5.15 0.95
C ILE A 96 2.22 5.69 -0.42
N VAL A 97 1.08 5.20 -0.89
CA VAL A 97 0.37 5.73 -2.05
C VAL A 97 -1.14 5.71 -1.79
N ILE A 98 -1.84 6.74 -2.26
CA ILE A 98 -3.30 6.75 -2.39
C ILE A 98 -3.59 6.74 -3.89
N GLY A 99 -4.05 5.60 -4.39
CA GLY A 99 -4.25 5.32 -5.82
C GLY A 99 -5.58 5.83 -6.38
N ARG A 100 -6.30 6.66 -5.63
CA ARG A 100 -7.60 7.23 -6.00
C ARG A 100 -7.58 8.74 -5.84
N GLU A 101 -7.64 9.46 -6.96
CA GLU A 101 -7.61 10.92 -6.98
C GLU A 101 -8.73 11.54 -6.16
N ASP A 102 -9.93 10.98 -6.25
CA ASP A 102 -11.12 11.44 -5.53
C ASP A 102 -10.99 11.30 -3.99
N LEU A 103 -9.96 10.58 -3.52
CA LEU A 103 -9.67 10.36 -2.11
C LEU A 103 -8.42 11.11 -1.61
N LEU A 104 -7.70 11.80 -2.50
CA LEU A 104 -6.58 12.67 -2.14
C LEU A 104 -7.05 13.89 -1.32
N GLY A 105 -6.16 14.43 -0.48
CA GLY A 105 -6.45 15.62 0.35
C GLY A 105 -7.44 15.41 1.51
N LYS A 106 -7.98 14.20 1.72
CA LYS A 106 -8.99 13.90 2.76
C LYS A 106 -8.40 13.42 4.11
N GLY A 107 -7.07 13.40 4.23
CA GLY A 107 -6.37 12.94 5.43
C GLY A 107 -6.42 11.42 5.66
N LEU A 108 -6.77 10.62 4.64
CA LEU A 108 -6.76 9.15 4.71
C LEU A 108 -5.33 8.59 4.77
N GLY A 109 -4.40 9.18 4.00
CA GLY A 109 -2.98 8.79 4.04
C GLY A 109 -2.35 9.02 5.42
N ALA A 110 -2.67 10.14 6.07
CA ALA A 110 -2.20 10.42 7.44
C ALA A 110 -2.70 9.35 8.43
N GLU A 111 -3.96 8.95 8.32
CA GLU A 111 -4.52 7.88 9.14
C GLU A 111 -3.85 6.52 8.87
N ALA A 112 -3.58 6.19 7.59
CA ALA A 112 -2.86 4.98 7.21
C ALA A 112 -1.45 4.93 7.79
N ILE A 113 -0.71 6.05 7.74
CA ILE A 113 0.61 6.17 8.35
C ILE A 113 0.54 5.92 9.86
N GLN A 114 -0.42 6.53 10.56
CA GLN A 114 -0.56 6.34 12.02
C GLN A 114 -0.82 4.88 12.39
N LEU A 115 -1.69 4.19 11.65
CA LEU A 115 -1.94 2.76 11.87
C LEU A 115 -0.72 1.89 11.56
N ALA A 116 -0.02 2.18 10.47
CA ALA A 116 1.20 1.46 10.08
C ALA A 116 2.31 1.66 11.12
N LEU A 117 2.53 2.90 11.61
CA LEU A 117 3.50 3.19 12.65
C LEU A 117 3.17 2.50 13.96
N GLY A 118 1.90 2.49 14.37
CA GLY A 118 1.46 1.71 15.54
C GLY A 118 1.84 0.23 15.40
N PHE A 119 1.55 -0.37 14.24
CA PHE A 119 1.97 -1.74 13.96
C PHE A 119 3.50 -1.92 14.04
N ALA A 120 4.27 -1.02 13.45
CA ALA A 120 5.73 -1.12 13.45
C ALA A 120 6.31 -1.03 14.86
N PHE A 121 5.93 -0.03 15.65
CA PHE A 121 6.49 0.14 16.99
C PHE A 121 6.03 -0.93 17.99
N ASP A 122 4.84 -1.51 17.80
CA ASP A 122 4.31 -2.53 18.70
C ASP A 122 4.80 -3.95 18.33
N PHE A 123 5.06 -4.23 17.03
CA PHE A 123 5.27 -5.61 16.55
C PHE A 123 6.53 -5.83 15.70
N LEU A 124 7.08 -4.82 15.02
CA LEU A 124 8.31 -4.97 14.20
C LEU A 124 9.54 -4.67 15.03
#